data_AF-A0A1C4Y0Y5-F1
#
_entry.id   AF-A0A1C4Y0Y5-F1
#
_cell.length_a   1.000
_cell.length_b   1.000
_cell.length_c   1.000
_cell.angle_alpha   90.00
_cell.angle_beta   90.00
_cell.angle_gamma   90.00
#
_symmetry.space_group_name_H-M   'P 1'
#
loop_
_entity.id
_entity.type
_entity.pdbx_description
1 polymer ?
#
loop_
_entity_poly.entity_id
_entity_poly.type
_entity_poly.pdbx_seq_one_letter_code
_entity_poly.pdbx_strand_id
1 'polypeptide(L)'
;MQTVFSAVLPDVPAAAVIWLILLAVAAVAVAALVVRPGRLRLAVAGRFREAALPTDPDRAEQDREHTRYAGEVAVAADRAGTTAGRLRAEWLAAQDEVESAWTTLESAEAHLRRLVAAAAMPLPHTGQTPAEYADRERWLHRAAVDAHRRGDLSDAQLDDVFARRAGWDPRRHPVEQELVLRRATRDHLAARHRAAVAREQAAWRAADMAGAAARSLRDEAFAARDRRPERAESVLPMPESPRPSTEATRENTVVARGRAAVAAY
;
A
#
# COMPACT_ATOMS: atom_id res chain seq x y z
N MET A 1 -80.70 -33.61 18.86
CA MET A 1 -79.67 -33.23 19.86
C MET A 1 -78.75 -34.45 19.99
N GLN A 2 -77.62 -34.60 19.28
CA GLN A 2 -76.44 -33.72 19.22
C GLN A 2 -76.15 -33.16 20.63
N THR A 3 -75.00 -33.36 21.27
CA THR A 3 -73.64 -33.74 20.83
C THR A 3 -72.77 -33.90 22.10
N VAL A 4 -71.49 -34.26 21.89
CA VAL A 4 -70.33 -33.91 22.75
C VAL A 4 -70.28 -34.48 24.17
N PHE A 5 -69.96 -35.76 24.31
CA PHE A 5 -68.87 -36.20 25.23
C PHE A 5 -68.07 -37.32 24.56
N SER A 6 -67.76 -37.07 23.28
CA SER A 6 -66.71 -37.75 22.54
C SER A 6 -65.38 -37.60 23.27
N ALA A 7 -64.68 -38.73 23.40
CA ALA A 7 -63.33 -38.85 22.86
C ALA A 7 -62.18 -38.06 23.52
N VAL A 8 -62.03 -38.08 24.85
CA VAL A 8 -60.78 -37.62 25.50
C VAL A 8 -60.17 -38.59 26.53
N LEU A 9 -60.85 -39.67 26.95
CA LEU A 9 -60.32 -40.52 28.03
C LEU A 9 -59.54 -41.81 27.68
N PRO A 10 -59.39 -42.30 26.44
CA PRO A 10 -58.45 -43.40 26.18
C PRO A 10 -57.01 -42.94 25.88
N ASP A 11 -56.77 -41.64 25.63
CA ASP A 11 -55.40 -41.14 25.39
C ASP A 11 -54.62 -40.88 26.68
N VAL A 12 -55.30 -40.70 27.82
CA VAL A 12 -54.67 -40.50 29.13
C VAL A 12 -53.88 -41.74 29.60
N PRO A 13 -54.39 -42.99 29.52
CA PRO A 13 -53.59 -44.16 29.88
C PRO A 13 -52.45 -44.44 28.90
N ALA A 14 -52.60 -44.14 27.60
CA ALA A 14 -51.52 -44.30 26.62
C ALA A 14 -50.38 -43.30 26.85
N ALA A 15 -50.70 -42.04 27.12
CA ALA A 15 -49.73 -41.02 27.50
C ALA A 15 -49.04 -41.37 28.83
N ALA A 16 -49.77 -41.92 29.81
CA ALA A 16 -49.19 -42.36 31.08
C ALA A 16 -48.23 -43.54 30.92
N VAL A 17 -48.52 -44.48 30.02
CA VAL A 17 -47.61 -45.60 29.70
C VAL A 17 -46.33 -45.10 29.02
N ILE A 18 -46.44 -44.16 28.08
CA ILE A 18 -45.28 -43.51 27.46
C ILE A 18 -44.44 -42.79 28.52
N TRP A 19 -45.09 -42.06 29.45
CA TRP A 19 -44.41 -41.38 30.55
C TRP A 19 -43.72 -42.36 31.52
N LEU A 20 -44.34 -43.49 31.83
CA LEU A 20 -43.74 -44.52 32.69
C LEU A 20 -42.57 -45.21 32.02
N ILE A 21 -42.66 -45.49 30.71
CA ILE A 21 -41.54 -46.03 29.94
C ILE A 21 -40.40 -45.01 29.88
N LEU A 22 -40.70 -43.73 29.63
CA LEU A 22 -39.69 -42.66 29.64
C LEU A 22 -39.05 -42.48 31.02
N LEU A 23 -39.84 -42.53 32.10
CA LEU A 23 -39.34 -42.48 33.47
C LEU A 23 -38.47 -43.70 33.80
N ALA A 24 -38.86 -44.90 33.36
CA ALA A 24 -38.07 -46.10 33.55
C ALA A 24 -36.75 -46.03 32.77
N VAL A 25 -36.77 -45.58 31.51
CA VAL A 25 -35.56 -45.37 30.70
C VAL A 25 -34.66 -44.30 31.32
N ALA A 26 -35.24 -43.20 31.80
CA ALA A 26 -34.50 -42.15 32.49
C ALA A 26 -33.89 -42.66 33.82
N ALA A 27 -34.65 -43.41 34.61
CA ALA A 27 -34.19 -44.01 35.86
C ALA A 27 -33.07 -45.03 35.62
N VAL A 28 -33.17 -45.85 34.58
CA VAL A 28 -32.13 -46.81 34.17
C VAL A 28 -30.88 -46.06 33.66
N ALA A 29 -31.05 -44.99 32.90
CA ALA A 29 -29.93 -44.15 32.45
C ALA A 29 -29.22 -43.47 33.62
N VAL A 30 -29.97 -42.94 34.59
CA VAL A 30 -29.43 -42.34 35.82
C VAL A 30 -28.74 -43.40 36.68
N ALA A 31 -29.36 -44.55 36.89
CA ALA A 31 -28.77 -45.65 37.65
C ALA A 31 -27.48 -46.18 36.99
N ALA A 32 -27.46 -46.32 35.67
CA ALA A 32 -26.26 -46.68 34.91
C ALA A 32 -25.15 -45.61 35.05
N LEU A 33 -25.51 -44.33 35.09
CA LEU A 33 -24.59 -43.21 35.28
C LEU A 33 -24.00 -43.18 36.70
N VAL A 34 -24.78 -43.55 37.72
CA VAL A 34 -24.35 -43.62 39.13
C VAL A 34 -23.47 -44.84 39.39
N VAL A 35 -23.76 -46.00 38.80
CA VAL A 35 -23.03 -47.26 39.04
C VAL A 35 -21.73 -47.34 38.22
N ARG A 36 -21.65 -46.73 37.03
CA ARG A 36 -20.44 -46.72 36.18
C ARG A 36 -20.11 -45.32 35.61
N PRO A 37 -19.85 -44.32 36.47
CA PRO A 37 -19.65 -42.93 36.04
C PRO A 37 -18.45 -42.75 35.10
N GLY A 38 -17.38 -43.54 35.29
CA GLY A 38 -16.16 -43.44 34.48
C GLY A 38 -16.31 -43.96 33.04
N ARG A 39 -16.96 -45.11 32.84
CA ARG A 39 -17.01 -45.77 31.51
C ARG A 39 -17.97 -45.09 30.53
N LEU A 40 -19.12 -44.63 31.01
CA LEU A 40 -20.10 -43.94 30.17
C LEU A 40 -19.64 -42.52 29.84
N ARG A 41 -19.03 -41.79 30.80
CA ARG A 41 -18.42 -40.48 30.52
C ARG A 41 -17.24 -40.59 29.56
N LEU A 42 -16.36 -41.58 29.68
CA LEU A 42 -15.27 -41.81 28.73
C LEU A 42 -15.77 -42.20 27.33
N ALA A 43 -16.81 -43.03 27.23
CA ALA A 43 -17.35 -43.45 25.92
C ALA A 43 -18.13 -42.35 25.20
N VAL A 44 -18.82 -41.49 25.94
CA VAL A 44 -19.56 -40.34 25.38
C VAL A 44 -18.60 -39.19 25.09
N ALA A 45 -17.70 -38.85 26.02
CA ALA A 45 -16.65 -37.84 25.79
C ALA A 45 -15.65 -38.27 24.72
N GLY A 46 -15.36 -39.58 24.60
CA GLY A 46 -14.54 -40.16 23.54
C GLY A 46 -15.16 -40.01 22.16
N ARG A 47 -16.48 -40.27 22.02
CA ARG A 47 -17.20 -40.07 20.74
C ARG A 47 -17.35 -38.60 20.36
N PHE A 48 -17.59 -37.71 21.32
CA PHE A 48 -17.58 -36.27 21.05
C PHE A 48 -16.17 -35.76 20.72
N ARG A 49 -15.12 -36.32 21.33
CA ARG A 49 -13.72 -36.03 21.00
C ARG A 49 -13.35 -36.54 19.62
N GLU A 50 -13.81 -37.72 19.22
CA GLU A 50 -13.56 -38.32 17.91
C GLU A 50 -14.35 -37.61 16.79
N ALA A 51 -15.53 -37.08 17.08
CA ALA A 51 -16.28 -36.20 16.19
C ALA A 51 -15.76 -34.75 16.15
N ALA A 52 -14.96 -34.33 17.14
CA ALA A 52 -14.37 -32.99 17.22
C ALA A 52 -12.90 -32.95 16.76
N LEU A 53 -12.25 -34.11 16.56
CA LEU A 53 -10.98 -34.17 15.86
C LEU A 53 -11.26 -34.05 14.37
N PRO A 54 -10.63 -33.10 13.66
CA PRO A 54 -10.68 -33.06 12.20
C PRO A 54 -10.27 -34.44 11.67
N THR A 55 -11.10 -35.00 10.81
CA THR A 55 -10.83 -36.28 10.19
C THR A 55 -9.58 -36.12 9.31
N ASP A 56 -8.82 -37.19 9.10
CA ASP A 56 -7.65 -37.17 8.20
C ASP A 56 -7.91 -36.49 6.82
N PRO A 57 -9.08 -36.68 6.15
CA PRO A 57 -9.40 -35.93 4.94
C PRO A 57 -9.54 -34.41 5.14
N ASP A 58 -10.09 -33.96 6.27
CA ASP A 58 -10.28 -32.52 6.57
C ASP A 58 -8.93 -31.83 6.74
N ARG A 59 -7.95 -32.52 7.36
CA ARG A 59 -6.56 -32.02 7.47
C ARG A 59 -5.87 -31.97 6.12
N ALA A 60 -6.02 -33.01 5.32
CA ALA A 60 -5.45 -33.05 3.98
C ALA A 60 -6.04 -31.95 3.07
N GLU A 61 -7.31 -31.59 3.25
CA GLU A 61 -7.94 -30.48 2.54
C GLU A 61 -7.40 -29.12 3.01
N GLN A 62 -7.28 -28.90 4.33
CA GLN A 62 -6.65 -27.70 4.90
C GLN A 62 -5.20 -27.52 4.45
N ASP A 63 -4.41 -28.60 4.42
CA ASP A 63 -3.02 -28.56 3.93
C ASP A 63 -2.95 -28.17 2.43
N ARG A 64 -3.88 -28.68 1.62
CA ARG A 64 -3.97 -28.31 0.19
C ARG A 64 -4.39 -26.86 0.01
N GLU A 65 -5.38 -26.39 0.77
CA GLU A 65 -5.83 -25.00 0.74
C GLU A 65 -4.72 -24.05 1.17
N HIS A 66 -4.01 -24.40 2.25
CA HIS A 66 -2.86 -23.64 2.72
C HIS A 66 -1.73 -23.56 1.68
N THR A 67 -1.41 -24.69 1.05
CA THR A 67 -0.41 -24.74 -0.04
C THR A 67 -0.84 -23.89 -1.23
N ARG A 68 -2.14 -23.91 -1.57
CA ARG A 68 -2.70 -23.08 -2.64
C ARG A 68 -2.57 -21.59 -2.31
N TYR A 69 -3.02 -21.18 -1.11
CA TYR A 69 -2.93 -19.81 -0.64
C TYR A 69 -1.47 -19.31 -0.62
N ALA A 70 -0.53 -20.10 -0.06
CA ALA A 70 0.88 -19.75 -0.06
C ALA A 70 1.44 -19.58 -1.49
N GLY A 71 0.98 -20.40 -2.44
CA GLY A 71 1.29 -20.26 -3.85
C GLY A 71 0.72 -18.97 -4.48
N GLU A 72 -0.54 -18.65 -4.20
CA GLU A 72 -1.22 -17.45 -4.69
C GLU A 72 -0.54 -16.16 -4.18
N VAL A 73 -0.24 -16.09 -2.87
CA VAL A 73 0.45 -14.94 -2.28
C VAL A 73 1.87 -14.82 -2.82
N ALA A 74 2.58 -15.93 -3.04
CA ALA A 74 3.91 -15.89 -3.66
C ALA A 74 3.87 -15.33 -5.10
N VAL A 75 2.87 -15.71 -5.90
CA VAL A 75 2.68 -15.15 -7.25
C VAL A 75 2.32 -13.67 -7.19
N ALA A 76 1.47 -13.26 -6.24
CA ALA A 76 1.14 -11.85 -6.03
C ALA A 76 2.38 -11.03 -5.62
N ALA A 77 3.21 -11.56 -4.73
CA ALA A 77 4.46 -10.94 -4.29
C ALA A 77 5.47 -10.77 -5.44
N ASP A 78 5.59 -11.76 -6.32
CA ASP A 78 6.45 -11.70 -7.50
C ASP A 78 5.99 -10.63 -8.51
N ARG A 79 4.68 -10.58 -8.81
CA ARG A 79 4.08 -9.55 -9.67
C ARG A 79 4.23 -8.15 -9.09
N ALA A 80 4.03 -8.01 -7.78
CA ALA A 80 4.25 -6.74 -7.08
C ALA A 80 5.73 -6.33 -7.13
N GLY A 81 6.66 -7.29 -6.98
CA GLY A 81 8.09 -7.07 -7.14
C GLY A 81 8.46 -6.56 -8.52
N THR A 82 7.92 -7.17 -9.58
CA THR A 82 8.11 -6.73 -10.96
C THR A 82 7.57 -5.31 -11.19
N THR A 83 6.39 -5.03 -10.65
CA THR A 83 5.76 -3.69 -10.74
C THR A 83 6.57 -2.62 -10.03
N ALA A 84 7.07 -2.92 -8.81
CA ALA A 84 7.93 -2.03 -8.06
C ALA A 84 9.25 -1.77 -8.81
N GLY A 85 9.83 -2.79 -9.45
CA GLY A 85 11.02 -2.65 -10.30
C GLY A 85 10.80 -1.72 -11.49
N ARG A 86 9.68 -1.88 -12.22
CA ARG A 86 9.31 -1.00 -13.34
C ARG A 86 9.13 0.45 -12.88
N LEU A 87 8.37 0.68 -11.80
CA LEU A 87 8.12 2.03 -11.27
C LEU A 87 9.41 2.68 -10.74
N ARG A 88 10.32 1.88 -10.18
CA ARG A 88 11.64 2.37 -9.78
C ARG A 88 12.46 2.85 -10.98
N ALA A 89 12.42 2.11 -12.09
CA ALA A 89 13.08 2.50 -13.33
C ALA A 89 12.45 3.78 -13.92
N GLU A 90 11.12 3.90 -13.88
CA GLU A 90 10.42 5.13 -14.30
C GLU A 90 10.79 6.34 -13.44
N TRP A 91 10.94 6.16 -12.12
CA TRP A 91 11.43 7.23 -11.25
C TRP A 91 12.88 7.63 -11.60
N LEU A 92 13.78 6.67 -11.88
CA LEU A 92 15.15 7.01 -12.32
C LEU A 92 15.14 7.80 -13.64
N ALA A 93 14.34 7.40 -14.62
CA ALA A 93 14.22 8.13 -15.87
C ALA A 93 13.69 9.56 -15.64
N ALA A 94 12.71 9.72 -14.74
CA ALA A 94 12.20 11.04 -14.37
C ALA A 94 13.26 11.89 -13.64
N GLN A 95 14.13 11.27 -12.83
CA GLN A 95 15.26 11.94 -12.20
C GLN A 95 16.26 12.45 -13.24
N ASP A 96 16.63 11.61 -14.22
CA ASP A 96 17.52 12.02 -15.33
C ASP A 96 16.93 13.18 -16.13
N GLU A 97 15.60 13.18 -16.36
CA GLU A 97 14.90 14.30 -17.00
C GLU A 97 14.98 15.60 -16.20
N VAL A 98 14.86 15.53 -14.86
CA VAL A 98 15.00 16.69 -13.96
C VAL A 98 16.41 17.26 -14.06
N GLU A 99 17.44 16.42 -13.96
CA GLU A 99 18.85 16.84 -14.02
C GLU A 99 19.19 17.47 -15.39
N SER A 100 18.69 16.87 -16.47
CA SER A 100 18.84 17.45 -17.81
C SER A 100 18.15 18.82 -17.94
N ALA A 101 16.93 18.94 -17.44
CA ALA A 101 16.20 20.21 -17.43
C ALA A 101 16.89 21.27 -16.56
N TRP A 102 17.44 20.87 -15.41
CA TRP A 102 18.21 21.74 -14.52
C TRP A 102 19.47 22.27 -15.19
N THR A 103 20.28 21.38 -15.78
CA THR A 103 21.51 21.76 -16.51
C THR A 103 21.21 22.75 -17.64
N THR A 104 20.11 22.52 -18.36
CA THR A 104 19.69 23.41 -19.47
C THR A 104 19.28 24.79 -18.94
N LEU A 105 18.50 24.84 -17.86
CA LEU A 105 18.12 26.08 -17.18
C LEU A 105 19.34 26.84 -16.66
N GLU A 106 20.26 26.17 -15.97
CA GLU A 106 21.47 26.77 -15.42
C GLU A 106 22.34 27.40 -16.53
N SER A 107 22.47 26.71 -17.67
CA SER A 107 23.20 27.23 -18.83
C SER A 107 22.56 28.51 -19.40
N ALA A 108 21.22 28.55 -19.48
CA ALA A 108 20.47 29.70 -19.95
C ALA A 108 20.57 30.87 -18.96
N GLU A 109 20.53 30.60 -17.66
CA GLU A 109 20.71 31.62 -16.62
C GLU A 109 22.12 32.19 -16.63
N ALA A 110 23.16 31.35 -16.79
CA ALA A 110 24.53 31.81 -16.91
C ALA A 110 24.72 32.74 -18.12
N HIS A 111 24.10 32.42 -19.25
CA HIS A 111 24.09 33.28 -20.42
C HIS A 111 23.37 34.60 -20.15
N LEU A 112 22.17 34.55 -19.53
CA LEU A 112 21.41 35.74 -19.18
C LEU A 112 22.19 36.65 -18.22
N ARG A 113 22.86 36.10 -17.19
CA ARG A 113 23.69 36.87 -16.26
C ARG A 113 24.82 37.61 -16.99
N ARG A 114 25.50 36.95 -17.92
CA ARG A 114 26.55 37.58 -18.75
C ARG A 114 25.97 38.70 -19.60
N LEU A 115 24.81 38.49 -20.23
CA LEU A 115 24.16 39.49 -21.06
C LEU A 115 23.68 40.70 -20.26
N VAL A 116 23.10 40.48 -19.07
CA VAL A 116 22.70 41.56 -18.15
C VAL A 116 23.92 42.38 -17.71
N ALA A 117 25.04 41.73 -17.39
CA ALA A 117 26.27 42.42 -17.05
C ALA A 117 26.80 43.26 -18.24
N ALA A 118 26.77 42.71 -19.46
CA ALA A 118 27.15 43.45 -20.67
C ALA A 118 26.22 44.64 -20.96
N ALA A 119 24.91 44.49 -20.72
CA ALA A 119 23.91 45.53 -20.93
C ALA A 119 24.02 46.70 -19.93
N ALA A 120 24.72 46.52 -18.81
CA ALA A 120 25.01 47.60 -17.87
C ALA A 120 26.09 48.58 -18.38
N MET A 121 26.84 48.19 -19.41
CA MET A 121 27.80 49.08 -20.06
C MET A 121 27.07 50.09 -20.95
N PRO A 122 27.61 51.31 -21.15
CA PRO A 122 27.04 52.28 -22.08
C PRO A 122 26.86 51.64 -23.46
N LEU A 123 25.62 51.66 -23.96
CA LEU A 123 25.32 51.04 -25.24
C LEU A 123 25.85 51.93 -26.37
N PRO A 124 26.58 51.36 -27.34
CA PRO A 124 27.01 52.11 -28.51
C PRO A 124 25.77 52.61 -29.26
N HIS A 125 25.86 53.82 -29.81
CA HIS A 125 24.77 54.35 -30.64
C HIS A 125 24.60 53.43 -31.86
N THR A 126 23.40 52.89 -32.02
CA THR A 126 23.03 52.10 -33.20
C THR A 126 22.22 52.97 -34.13
N GLY A 127 22.43 52.83 -35.44
CA GLY A 127 21.67 53.62 -36.41
C GLY A 127 20.18 53.33 -36.30
N GLN A 128 19.36 54.33 -36.63
CA GLN A 128 17.90 54.22 -36.56
C GLN A 128 17.32 54.23 -37.98
N THR A 129 18.00 53.54 -38.89
CA THR A 129 17.59 53.47 -40.29
C THR A 129 16.56 52.35 -40.51
N PRO A 130 15.62 52.52 -41.45
CA PRO A 130 14.67 51.45 -41.80
C PRO A 130 15.33 50.13 -42.20
N ALA A 131 16.48 50.19 -42.89
CA ALA A 131 17.24 49.00 -43.28
C ALA A 131 17.76 48.23 -42.06
N GLU A 132 18.31 48.94 -41.07
CA GLU A 132 18.78 48.31 -39.83
C GLU A 132 17.65 47.69 -39.01
N TYR A 133 16.48 48.34 -38.96
CA TYR A 133 15.32 47.74 -38.27
C TYR A 133 14.88 46.44 -38.94
N ALA A 134 14.90 46.38 -40.28
CA ALA A 134 14.58 45.16 -41.01
C ALA A 134 15.63 44.06 -40.76
N ASP A 135 16.91 44.40 -40.63
CA ASP A 135 17.97 43.44 -40.25
C ASP A 135 17.78 42.90 -38.81
N ARG A 136 17.45 43.79 -37.86
CA ARG A 136 17.17 43.40 -36.47
C ARG A 136 15.96 42.47 -36.38
N GLU A 137 14.89 42.78 -37.11
CA GLU A 137 13.72 41.91 -37.18
C GLU A 137 14.05 40.54 -37.77
N ARG A 138 14.80 40.48 -38.87
CA ARG A 138 15.27 39.21 -39.46
C ARG A 138 16.15 38.41 -38.51
N TRP A 139 17.04 39.07 -37.79
CA TRP A 139 17.87 38.42 -36.78
C TRP A 139 17.00 37.85 -35.65
N LEU A 140 16.06 38.65 -35.13
CA LEU A 140 15.19 38.24 -34.03
C LEU A 140 14.35 37.02 -34.41
N HIS A 141 13.73 37.02 -35.60
CA HIS A 141 12.96 35.89 -36.09
C HIS A 141 13.80 34.63 -36.23
N ARG A 142 15.02 34.73 -36.79
CA ARG A 142 15.93 33.58 -36.88
C ARG A 142 16.31 33.06 -35.50
N ALA A 143 16.69 33.95 -34.58
CA ALA A 143 17.07 33.58 -33.23
C ALA A 143 15.92 32.91 -32.46
N ALA A 144 14.69 33.41 -32.62
CA ALA A 144 13.49 32.83 -32.02
C ALA A 144 13.15 31.46 -32.61
N VAL A 145 13.22 31.31 -33.93
CA VAL A 145 13.01 30.02 -34.61
C VAL A 145 14.07 29.00 -34.19
N ASP A 146 15.33 29.40 -34.08
CA ASP A 146 16.41 28.52 -33.65
C ASP A 146 16.24 28.12 -32.17
N ALA A 147 15.82 29.05 -31.31
CA ALA A 147 15.48 28.75 -29.92
C ALA A 147 14.30 27.77 -29.81
N HIS A 148 13.24 27.99 -30.59
CA HIS A 148 12.11 27.09 -30.65
C HIS A 148 12.50 25.69 -31.14
N ARG A 149 13.30 25.58 -32.20
CA ARG A 149 13.80 24.30 -32.72
C ARG A 149 14.62 23.50 -31.70
N ARG A 150 15.33 24.17 -30.80
CA ARG A 150 16.05 23.53 -29.69
C ARG A 150 15.14 23.16 -28.51
N GLY A 151 13.88 23.60 -28.51
CA GLY A 151 12.96 23.44 -27.39
C GLY A 151 13.18 24.45 -26.25
N ASP A 152 13.92 25.54 -26.52
CA ASP A 152 14.19 26.61 -25.55
C ASP A 152 13.01 27.60 -25.42
N LEU A 153 12.08 27.57 -26.38
CA LEU A 153 10.96 28.50 -26.51
C LEU A 153 9.68 27.74 -26.87
N SER A 154 8.56 28.08 -26.24
CA SER A 154 7.27 27.45 -26.54
C SER A 154 6.65 27.97 -27.84
N ASP A 155 5.70 27.21 -28.40
CA ASP A 155 4.91 27.62 -29.58
C ASP A 155 4.22 28.97 -29.37
N ALA A 156 3.56 29.14 -28.22
CA ALA A 156 2.88 30.39 -27.89
C ALA A 156 3.85 31.58 -27.80
N GLN A 157 5.06 31.36 -27.26
CA GLN A 157 6.08 32.40 -27.21
C GLN A 157 6.63 32.73 -28.60
N LEU A 158 6.73 31.74 -29.50
CA LEU A 158 7.14 31.95 -30.88
C LEU A 158 6.08 32.76 -31.65
N ASP A 159 4.81 32.44 -31.45
CA ASP A 159 3.69 33.19 -32.02
C ASP A 159 3.67 34.64 -31.52
N ASP A 160 3.98 34.86 -30.24
CA ASP A 160 4.08 36.22 -29.68
C ASP A 160 5.23 37.03 -30.28
N VAL A 161 6.35 36.38 -30.66
CA VAL A 161 7.46 37.03 -31.40
C VAL A 161 6.97 37.54 -32.75
N PHE A 162 6.33 36.67 -33.54
CA PHE A 162 5.83 37.05 -34.88
C PHE A 162 4.69 38.07 -34.81
N ALA A 163 3.87 38.01 -33.77
CA ALA A 163 2.80 38.97 -33.54
C ALA A 163 3.25 40.28 -32.86
N ARG A 164 4.54 40.42 -32.53
CA ARG A 164 5.11 41.59 -31.84
C ARG A 164 4.40 41.93 -30.52
N ARG A 165 3.96 40.89 -29.80
CA ARG A 165 3.28 41.01 -28.48
C ARG A 165 4.30 40.83 -27.35
N ALA A 166 3.86 40.87 -26.10
CA ALA A 166 4.70 40.53 -24.93
C ALA A 166 6.07 41.26 -24.84
N GLY A 167 6.18 42.48 -25.39
CA GLY A 167 7.42 43.26 -25.37
C GLY A 167 8.38 43.00 -26.53
N TRP A 168 7.97 42.22 -27.53
CA TRP A 168 8.71 42.01 -28.78
C TRP A 168 8.54 43.22 -29.71
N ASP A 169 9.51 44.13 -29.68
CA ASP A 169 9.52 45.31 -30.56
C ASP A 169 10.84 45.39 -31.37
N PRO A 170 10.79 45.27 -32.70
CA PRO A 170 11.94 45.43 -33.59
C PRO A 170 12.67 46.78 -33.50
N ARG A 171 12.02 47.80 -32.93
CA ARG A 171 12.59 49.15 -32.77
C ARG A 171 13.48 49.31 -31.53
N ARG A 172 13.41 48.35 -30.60
CA ARG A 172 14.26 48.34 -29.39
C ARG A 172 15.74 48.19 -29.74
N HIS A 173 16.59 48.53 -28.77
CA HIS A 173 18.01 48.31 -28.94
C HIS A 173 18.29 46.79 -29.10
N PRO A 174 19.22 46.35 -29.96
CA PRO A 174 19.49 44.92 -30.17
C PRO A 174 19.77 44.14 -28.88
N VAL A 175 20.48 44.75 -27.92
CA VAL A 175 20.74 44.17 -26.60
C VAL A 175 19.45 43.97 -25.79
N GLU A 176 18.50 44.91 -25.86
CA GLU A 176 17.20 44.77 -25.18
C GLU A 176 16.36 43.65 -25.82
N GLN A 177 16.42 43.49 -27.14
CA GLN A 177 15.74 42.40 -27.85
C GLN A 177 16.31 41.05 -27.44
N GLU A 178 17.64 40.93 -27.38
CA GLU A 178 18.27 39.71 -26.91
C GLU A 178 17.92 39.43 -25.43
N LEU A 179 17.89 40.45 -24.57
CA LEU A 179 17.45 40.29 -23.18
C LEU A 179 16.02 39.79 -23.06
N VAL A 180 15.08 40.30 -23.87
CA VAL A 180 13.69 39.81 -23.90
C VAL A 180 13.67 38.34 -24.30
N LEU A 181 14.41 37.95 -25.34
CA LEU A 181 14.52 36.55 -25.78
C LEU A 181 15.12 35.64 -24.71
N ARG A 182 16.25 36.01 -24.12
CA ARG A 182 16.91 35.19 -23.08
C ARG A 182 16.05 35.07 -21.83
N ARG A 183 15.31 36.10 -21.44
CA ARG A 183 14.36 36.03 -20.32
C ARG A 183 13.21 35.07 -20.62
N ALA A 184 12.60 35.18 -21.80
CA ALA A 184 11.53 34.29 -22.24
C ALA A 184 11.97 32.81 -22.27
N THR A 185 13.17 32.54 -22.81
CA THR A 185 13.79 31.21 -22.77
C THR A 185 14.00 30.71 -21.34
N ARG A 186 14.60 31.53 -20.46
CA ARG A 186 14.81 31.18 -19.05
C ARG A 186 13.48 30.87 -18.34
N ASP A 187 12.45 31.65 -18.59
CA ASP A 187 11.12 31.45 -17.98
C ASP A 187 10.46 30.16 -18.47
N HIS A 188 10.59 29.84 -19.77
CA HIS A 188 10.12 28.59 -20.33
C HIS A 188 10.86 27.38 -19.74
N LEU A 189 12.19 27.42 -19.72
CA LEU A 189 13.02 26.35 -19.15
C LEU A 189 12.76 26.16 -17.65
N ALA A 190 12.54 27.25 -16.90
CA ALA A 190 12.18 27.19 -15.49
C ALA A 190 10.80 26.54 -15.28
N ALA A 191 9.83 26.83 -16.16
CA ALA A 191 8.54 26.13 -16.15
C ALA A 191 8.71 24.64 -16.47
N ARG A 192 9.53 24.29 -17.46
CA ARG A 192 9.82 22.89 -17.83
C ARG A 192 10.50 22.12 -16.70
N HIS A 193 11.48 22.72 -16.04
CA HIS A 193 12.14 22.14 -14.86
C HIS A 193 11.14 21.89 -13.72
N ARG A 194 10.29 22.88 -13.39
CA ARG A 194 9.22 22.68 -12.38
C ARG A 194 8.27 21.55 -12.73
N ALA A 195 7.87 21.43 -14.01
CA ALA A 195 7.03 20.34 -14.48
C ALA A 195 7.74 18.98 -14.42
N ALA A 196 9.04 18.93 -14.71
CA ALA A 196 9.86 17.71 -14.55
C ALA A 196 9.94 17.28 -13.08
N VAL A 197 10.21 18.22 -12.15
CA VAL A 197 10.24 17.94 -10.70
C VAL A 197 8.89 17.41 -10.21
N ALA A 198 7.77 17.98 -10.67
CA ALA A 198 6.45 17.49 -10.30
C ALA A 198 6.20 16.04 -10.78
N ARG A 199 6.66 15.69 -12.00
CA ARG A 199 6.58 14.32 -12.52
C ARG A 199 7.49 13.36 -11.76
N GLU A 200 8.70 13.78 -11.43
CA GLU A 200 9.66 13.00 -10.64
C GLU A 200 9.10 12.69 -9.24
N GLN A 201 8.52 13.68 -8.54
CA GLN A 201 7.85 13.47 -7.25
C GLN A 201 6.64 12.53 -7.33
N ALA A 202 5.88 12.58 -8.44
CA ALA A 202 4.77 11.66 -8.65
C ALA A 202 5.28 10.22 -8.89
N ALA A 203 6.32 10.06 -9.71
CA ALA A 203 6.96 8.77 -9.97
C ALA A 203 7.61 8.18 -8.72
N TRP A 204 8.28 9.01 -7.90
CA TRP A 204 8.85 8.61 -6.62
C TRP A 204 7.78 8.06 -5.67
N ARG A 205 6.66 8.79 -5.49
CA ARG A 205 5.55 8.31 -4.64
C ARG A 205 4.97 7.00 -5.14
N ALA A 206 4.79 6.85 -6.45
CA ALA A 206 4.30 5.60 -7.04
C ALA A 206 5.28 4.44 -6.80
N ALA A 207 6.57 4.67 -7.00
CA ALA A 207 7.62 3.68 -6.76
C ALA A 207 7.72 3.28 -5.27
N ASP A 208 7.61 4.25 -4.35
CA ASP A 208 7.65 3.98 -2.92
C ASP A 208 6.45 3.15 -2.45
N MET A 209 5.23 3.53 -2.85
CA MET A 209 4.01 2.77 -2.55
C MET A 209 4.10 1.34 -3.10
N ALA A 210 4.54 1.17 -4.36
CA ALA A 210 4.71 -0.15 -4.94
C ALA A 210 5.80 -0.97 -4.24
N GLY A 211 6.89 -0.32 -3.83
CA GLY A 211 7.94 -0.94 -3.03
C GLY A 211 7.43 -1.42 -1.67
N ALA A 212 6.62 -0.62 -0.99
CA ALA A 212 6.00 -0.99 0.29
C ALA A 212 5.02 -2.17 0.13
N ALA A 213 4.15 -2.12 -0.89
CA ALA A 213 3.23 -3.21 -1.20
C ALA A 213 3.97 -4.51 -1.53
N ALA A 214 5.04 -4.43 -2.34
CA ALA A 214 5.86 -5.59 -2.68
C ALA A 214 6.63 -6.17 -1.49
N ARG A 215 7.01 -5.35 -0.49
CA ARG A 215 7.59 -5.85 0.77
C ARG A 215 6.53 -6.56 1.61
N SER A 216 5.38 -5.92 1.82
CA SER A 216 4.27 -6.51 2.58
C SER A 216 3.83 -7.86 2.02
N LEU A 217 3.70 -7.99 0.70
CA LEU A 217 3.31 -9.26 0.06
C LEU A 217 4.40 -10.33 0.16
N ARG A 218 5.69 -9.94 0.16
CA ARG A 218 6.78 -10.89 0.39
C ARG A 218 6.78 -11.41 1.82
N ASP A 219 6.55 -10.52 2.78
CA ASP A 219 6.44 -10.89 4.20
C ASP A 219 5.23 -11.81 4.43
N GLU A 220 4.10 -11.53 3.77
CA GLU A 220 2.92 -12.40 3.79
C GLU A 220 3.18 -13.75 3.11
N ALA A 221 3.84 -13.77 1.95
CA ALA A 221 4.22 -15.01 1.26
C ALA A 221 5.16 -15.87 2.11
N PHE A 222 6.08 -15.24 2.84
CA PHE A 222 6.97 -15.90 3.77
C PHE A 222 6.19 -16.47 4.96
N ALA A 223 5.33 -15.68 5.59
CA ALA A 223 4.49 -16.12 6.71
C ALA A 223 3.52 -17.24 6.29
N ALA A 224 2.95 -17.19 5.09
CA ALA A 224 2.08 -18.22 4.53
C ALA A 224 2.81 -19.53 4.23
N ARG A 225 4.14 -19.53 4.08
CA ARG A 225 4.91 -20.78 3.97
C ARG A 225 5.19 -21.41 5.33
N ASP A 226 5.44 -20.57 6.33
CA ASP A 226 5.82 -21.02 7.67
C ASP A 226 4.63 -21.32 8.58
N ARG A 227 3.43 -20.83 8.25
CA ARG A 227 2.20 -21.12 8.98
C ARG A 227 1.86 -22.61 8.82
N ARG A 228 2.30 -23.45 9.76
CA ARG A 228 1.66 -24.76 9.91
C ARG A 228 0.17 -24.54 10.18
N PRO A 229 -0.76 -25.32 9.60
CA PRO A 229 -2.11 -25.34 10.12
C PRO A 229 -1.95 -25.68 11.59
N GLU A 230 -2.38 -24.75 12.45
CA GLU A 230 -2.36 -24.99 13.88
C GLU A 230 -3.03 -26.34 14.07
N ARG A 231 -2.27 -27.32 14.58
CA ARG A 231 -2.90 -28.43 15.28
C ARG A 231 -3.79 -27.70 16.26
N ALA A 232 -5.10 -27.72 16.05
CA ALA A 232 -6.05 -27.27 17.04
C ALA A 232 -5.74 -28.13 18.27
N GLU A 233 -4.88 -27.60 19.14
CA GLU A 233 -4.63 -28.17 20.44
C GLU A 233 -6.01 -28.17 21.05
N SER A 234 -6.49 -29.39 21.28
CA SER A 234 -7.81 -29.64 21.78
C SER A 234 -8.08 -28.66 22.93
N VAL A 235 -8.93 -27.67 22.69
CA VAL A 235 -9.33 -26.63 23.67
C VAL A 235 -10.18 -27.24 24.80
N LEU A 236 -10.29 -28.58 24.85
CA LEU A 236 -10.94 -29.27 25.94
C LEU A 236 -9.98 -29.30 27.13
N PRO A 237 -10.32 -28.65 28.26
CA PRO A 237 -9.57 -28.83 29.49
C PRO A 237 -9.61 -30.32 29.83
N MET A 238 -8.48 -30.99 29.70
CA MET A 238 -8.29 -32.29 30.31
C MET A 238 -8.48 -32.07 31.81
N PRO A 239 -9.45 -32.72 32.49
CA PRO A 239 -9.38 -32.81 33.93
C PRO A 239 -8.08 -33.53 34.24
N GLU A 240 -7.10 -32.79 34.76
CA GLU A 240 -5.90 -33.38 35.32
C GLU A 240 -6.35 -34.46 36.30
N SER A 241 -5.98 -35.70 36.03
CA SER A 241 -6.12 -36.78 37.00
C SER A 241 -5.45 -36.32 38.29
N PRO A 242 -6.11 -36.42 39.47
CA PRO A 242 -5.52 -35.99 40.72
C PRO A 242 -4.26 -36.81 40.96
N ARG A 243 -3.11 -36.17 40.78
CA ARG A 243 -1.82 -36.69 41.25
C ARG A 243 -1.94 -36.84 42.77
N PRO A 244 -1.57 -37.98 43.37
CA PRO A 244 -1.46 -38.07 44.82
C PRO A 244 -0.42 -37.03 45.25
N SER A 245 -0.89 -36.04 45.99
CA SER A 245 -0.09 -35.00 46.62
C SER A 245 0.84 -35.64 47.63
N THR A 246 2.09 -35.88 47.24
CA THR A 246 3.19 -35.95 48.20
C THR A 246 3.45 -34.53 48.68
N GLU A 247 3.08 -34.31 49.93
CA GLU A 247 3.54 -33.26 50.83
C GLU A 247 4.99 -32.85 50.54
N ALA A 248 5.18 -31.60 50.11
CA ALA A 248 6.46 -30.93 50.11
C ALA A 248 6.24 -29.47 50.52
N THR A 249 6.25 -29.30 51.84
CA THR A 249 6.82 -28.18 52.60
C THR A 249 6.93 -26.84 51.89
N ARG A 250 6.14 -25.89 52.40
CA ARG A 250 6.31 -24.45 52.30
C ARG A 250 7.78 -24.03 52.39
N GLU A 251 8.26 -23.31 51.39
CA GLU A 251 9.18 -22.20 51.65
C GLU A 251 8.89 -21.05 50.70
N ASN A 252 8.55 -19.92 51.30
CA ASN A 252 7.93 -18.76 50.69
C ASN A 252 8.99 -17.65 50.71
N THR A 253 9.72 -17.45 49.62
CA THR A 253 10.64 -16.30 49.48
C THR A 253 10.04 -15.29 48.53
N VAL A 254 9.37 -14.31 49.13
CA VAL A 254 8.96 -13.05 48.50
C VAL A 254 10.22 -12.24 48.22
N VAL A 255 10.56 -12.04 46.94
CA VAL A 255 11.54 -11.01 46.54
C VAL A 255 10.80 -9.90 45.83
N ALA A 256 10.60 -8.81 46.57
CA ALA A 256 10.22 -7.51 46.05
C ALA A 256 11.47 -6.80 45.49
N ARG A 257 11.44 -6.41 44.22
CA ARG A 257 12.26 -5.36 43.59
C ARG A 257 11.57 -5.04 42.26
N GLY A 258 11.20 -3.84 41.90
CA GLY A 258 11.67 -2.52 42.31
C GLY A 258 11.64 -1.69 41.03
N ARG A 259 10.63 -0.85 40.90
CA ARG A 259 10.33 0.02 39.75
C ARG A 259 11.25 1.24 39.81
N ALA A 260 11.97 1.53 38.73
CA ALA A 260 12.61 2.83 38.44
C ALA A 260 12.56 3.02 36.91
N ALA A 261 11.75 3.93 36.38
CA ALA A 261 12.00 5.38 36.25
C ALA A 261 13.04 5.71 35.15
N VAL A 262 12.47 6.05 33.99
CA VAL A 262 12.83 7.11 33.02
C VAL A 262 14.17 7.83 33.21
N ALA A 263 14.95 7.90 32.12
CA ALA A 263 15.71 9.09 31.78
C ALA A 263 15.65 9.33 30.27
N ALA A 264 15.24 10.54 29.90
CA ALA A 264 15.32 11.10 28.57
C ALA A 264 16.77 11.51 28.25
N TYR A 265 17.15 11.38 26.99
CA TYR A 265 18.12 12.24 26.33
C TYR A 265 17.74 12.34 24.85
#